data_AF-A0A6T8P9X2-F1
#
_entry.id   AF-A0A6T8P9X2-F1
#
_cell.length_a   1.000
_cell.length_b   1.000
_cell.length_c   1.000
_cell.angle_alpha   90.00
_cell.angle_beta   90.00
_cell.angle_gamma   90.00
#
_symmetry.space_group_name_H-M   'P 1'
#
loop_
_entity.id
_entity.type
_entity.pdbx_description
1 polymer ?
#
loop_
_entity_poly.entity_id
_entity_poly.type
_entity_poly.pdbx_seq_one_letter_code
_entity_poly.pdbx_strand_id
1 'polypeptide(L)'
;MLNKIRFEWSIVDSALDSWDARYKELVSYVKVFGNARVPSKFSENLALGKWVDKQRTKYKRWQNGHTLGIITKEQIQLLNKICFEWSVVDSALDFWDARYEELVSYVKEFGHSRVPQKF
;
A
#
# COMPACT_ATOMS: atom_id res chain seq x y z
N MET A 1 37.80 26.78 0.05
CA MET A 1 37.27 26.88 -1.34
C MET A 1 38.03 25.85 -2.15
N LEU A 2 37.51 24.85 -2.86
CA LEU A 2 36.19 24.48 -3.39
C LEU A 2 36.29 22.95 -3.64
N ASN A 3 35.52 22.12 -2.94
CA ASN A 3 35.34 20.71 -3.31
C ASN A 3 34.00 20.60 -4.03
N LYS A 4 33.99 20.64 -5.37
CA LYS A 4 32.75 20.47 -6.14
C LYS A 4 32.97 19.71 -7.45
N ILE A 5 33.59 18.55 -7.37
CA ILE A 5 33.45 17.50 -8.39
C ILE A 5 33.48 16.13 -7.70
N ARG A 6 32.29 15.59 -7.43
CA ARG A 6 32.00 14.14 -7.34
C ARG A 6 30.51 13.97 -7.09
N PHE A 7 29.74 13.71 -8.14
CA PHE A 7 28.86 12.53 -8.24
C PHE A 7 27.89 12.70 -9.40
N GLU A 8 28.16 11.99 -10.48
CA GLU A 8 27.23 11.76 -11.59
C GLU A 8 26.11 10.81 -11.13
N TRP A 9 24.89 11.36 -11.06
CA TRP A 9 23.62 10.77 -11.50
C TRP A 9 23.37 9.24 -11.40
N SER A 10 23.58 8.64 -10.23
CA SER A 10 22.93 7.37 -9.84
C SER A 10 21.54 7.57 -9.18
N ILE A 11 20.95 8.77 -9.27
CA ILE A 11 19.74 9.13 -8.51
C ILE A 11 18.44 8.67 -9.23
N VAL A 12 18.51 8.31 -10.51
CA VAL A 12 17.30 8.08 -11.32
C VAL A 12 16.60 6.74 -10.99
N ASP A 13 17.34 5.72 -10.55
CA ASP A 13 16.78 4.36 -10.37
C ASP A 13 16.11 4.17 -9.00
N SER A 14 16.53 4.92 -7.97
CA SER A 14 16.03 4.76 -6.60
C SER A 14 14.65 5.41 -6.36
N ALA A 15 14.25 6.39 -7.17
CA ALA A 15 13.00 7.12 -6.95
C ALA A 15 11.76 6.31 -7.39
N LEU A 16 11.89 5.52 -8.47
CA LEU A 16 10.81 4.71 -9.03
C LEU A 16 10.56 3.40 -8.27
N ASP A 17 11.52 2.94 -7.48
CA ASP A 17 11.41 1.68 -6.71
C ASP A 17 11.11 1.88 -5.21
N SER A 18 10.84 3.12 -4.81
CA SER A 18 10.33 3.42 -3.48
C SER A 18 8.91 2.87 -3.28
N TRP A 19 8.58 2.48 -2.05
CA TRP A 19 7.24 2.01 -1.69
C TRP A 19 6.18 3.08 -2.01
N ASP A 20 6.50 4.35 -1.78
CA ASP A 20 5.60 5.49 -2.03
C ASP A 20 5.30 5.70 -3.51
N ALA A 21 6.30 5.52 -4.40
CA ALA A 21 6.09 5.61 -5.84
C ALA A 21 5.11 4.53 -6.31
N ARG A 22 5.31 3.29 -5.87
CA ARG A 22 4.41 2.17 -6.20
C ARG A 22 3.02 2.31 -5.60
N TYR A 23 2.92 2.87 -4.40
CA TYR A 23 1.64 3.21 -3.81
C TYR A 23 0.89 4.26 -4.65
N LYS A 24 1.58 5.30 -5.15
CA LYS A 24 0.96 6.29 -6.07
C LYS A 24 0.49 5.67 -7.38
N GLU A 25 1.26 4.73 -7.95
CA GLU A 25 0.83 3.96 -9.12
C GLU A 25 -0.43 3.15 -8.82
N LEU A 26 -0.50 2.50 -7.66
CA LEU A 26 -1.69 1.76 -7.23
C LEU A 26 -2.90 2.68 -7.05
N VAL A 27 -2.74 3.85 -6.42
CA VAL A 27 -3.82 4.84 -6.30
C VAL A 27 -4.35 5.24 -7.67
N SER A 28 -3.44 5.44 -8.64
CA SER A 28 -3.81 5.77 -10.02
C SER A 28 -4.57 4.62 -10.68
N TYR A 29 -4.14 3.38 -10.46
CA TYR A 29 -4.87 2.19 -10.89
C TYR A 29 -6.28 2.15 -10.30
N VAL A 30 -6.45 2.35 -8.99
CA VAL A 30 -7.78 2.36 -8.34
C VAL A 30 -8.68 3.44 -8.93
N LYS A 31 -8.16 4.63 -9.27
CA LYS A 31 -8.94 5.68 -9.92
C LYS A 31 -9.47 5.28 -11.30
N VAL A 32 -8.71 4.49 -12.05
CA VAL A 32 -9.07 4.07 -13.41
C VAL A 32 -10.00 2.85 -13.38
N PHE A 33 -9.70 1.86 -12.55
CA PHE A 33 -10.38 0.55 -12.54
C PHE A 33 -11.44 0.42 -11.42
N GLY A 34 -11.50 1.37 -10.49
CA GLY A 34 -12.43 1.39 -9.36
C GLY A 34 -12.13 0.39 -8.25
N ASN A 35 -11.01 -0.34 -8.35
CA ASN A 35 -10.61 -1.35 -7.35
C ASN A 35 -9.09 -1.52 -7.32
N ALA A 36 -8.58 -2.14 -6.26
CA ALA A 36 -7.15 -2.40 -6.07
C ALA A 36 -6.72 -3.83 -6.49
N ARG A 37 -7.51 -4.52 -7.34
CA ARG A 37 -7.26 -5.89 -7.77
C ARG A 37 -6.30 -5.95 -8.96
N VAL A 38 -5.07 -5.49 -8.74
CA VAL A 38 -4.04 -5.55 -9.79
C VAL A 38 -3.65 -7.01 -10.06
N PRO A 39 -3.71 -7.49 -11.32
CA PRO A 39 -3.21 -8.80 -11.69
C PRO A 39 -1.70 -8.91 -11.47
N SER A 40 -1.21 -10.07 -11.04
CA SER A 40 0.23 -10.32 -10.85
C SER A 40 1.04 -10.14 -12.14
N LYS A 41 0.44 -10.47 -13.28
CA LYS A 41 0.97 -10.29 -14.64
C LYS A 41 0.28 -9.11 -15.35
N PHE A 42 0.11 -7.98 -14.67
CA PHE A 42 -0.48 -6.79 -15.28
C PHE A 42 0.41 -6.29 -16.43
N SER A 43 -0.09 -6.41 -17.66
CA SER A 43 0.69 -6.16 -18.89
C SER A 43 1.14 -4.72 -19.04
N GLU A 44 0.33 -3.76 -18.60
CA GLU A 44 0.64 -2.33 -18.67
C GLU A 44 1.70 -1.91 -17.65
N ASN A 45 1.74 -2.59 -16.49
CA ASN A 45 2.74 -2.32 -15.46
C ASN A 45 3.04 -3.58 -14.63
N LEU A 46 3.96 -4.41 -15.14
CA LEU A 46 4.40 -5.65 -14.49
C LEU A 46 5.06 -5.41 -13.14
N ALA A 47 5.68 -4.25 -12.94
CA ALA A 47 6.33 -3.90 -11.68
C ALA A 47 5.29 -3.66 -10.58
N LEU A 48 4.17 -2.98 -10.90
CA LEU A 48 3.05 -2.80 -9.99
C LEU A 48 2.40 -4.14 -9.61
N GLY A 49 2.15 -5.02 -10.59
CA GLY A 49 1.60 -6.36 -10.32
C GLY A 49 2.47 -7.17 -9.36
N LYS A 50 3.79 -7.23 -9.60
CA LYS A 50 4.75 -7.87 -8.70
C LYS A 50 4.81 -7.19 -7.33
N TRP A 51 4.70 -5.87 -7.27
CA TRP A 51 4.73 -5.12 -6.01
C TRP A 51 3.50 -5.41 -5.15
N VAL A 52 2.31 -5.47 -5.75
CA VAL A 52 1.05 -5.85 -5.08
C VAL A 52 1.15 -7.24 -4.45
N ASP A 53 1.66 -8.23 -5.18
CA ASP A 53 1.88 -9.58 -4.65
C ASP A 53 2.90 -9.61 -3.49
N LYS A 54 3.95 -8.79 -3.58
CA LYS A 54 4.89 -8.62 -2.47
C LYS A 54 4.20 -8.05 -1.23
N GLN A 55 3.30 -7.07 -1.37
CA GLN A 55 2.55 -6.53 -0.22
C GLN A 55 1.69 -7.61 0.44
N ARG A 56 0.94 -8.40 -0.35
CA ARG A 56 0.14 -9.52 0.16
C ARG A 56 1.00 -10.54 0.93
N THR A 57 2.16 -10.88 0.37
CA THR A 57 3.11 -11.81 1.01
C THR A 57 3.65 -11.24 2.34
N LYS A 58 4.01 -9.95 2.36
CA LYS A 58 4.51 -9.28 3.57
C LYS A 58 3.43 -9.18 4.66
N TYR A 59 2.18 -8.93 4.27
CA TYR A 59 1.06 -8.91 5.20
C TYR A 59 0.79 -10.28 5.82
N LYS A 60 0.78 -11.35 5.01
CA LYS A 60 0.65 -12.72 5.54
C LYS A 60 1.76 -13.07 6.54
N ARG A 61 2.99 -12.66 6.27
CA ARG A 61 4.11 -12.83 7.22
C ARG A 61 3.89 -12.03 8.51
N TRP A 62 3.38 -10.81 8.40
CA TRP A 62 3.04 -9.99 9.56
C TRP A 62 1.96 -10.65 10.42
N GLN A 63 0.89 -11.18 9.80
CA GLN A 63 -0.18 -11.90 10.51
C GLN A 63 0.33 -13.16 11.23
N ASN A 64 1.29 -13.86 10.64
CA ASN A 64 1.92 -15.04 11.24
C ASN A 64 2.96 -14.72 12.34
N GLY A 65 3.05 -13.47 12.79
CA GLY A 65 3.92 -13.07 13.90
C GLY A 65 5.40 -12.91 13.54
N HIS A 66 5.77 -12.84 12.26
CA HIS A 66 7.15 -12.55 11.87
C HIS A 66 7.52 -11.10 12.16
N THR A 67 8.80 -10.84 12.46
CA THR A 67 9.30 -9.51 12.86
C THR A 67 10.20 -8.84 11.82
N LEU A 68 10.76 -9.60 10.87
CA LEU A 68 11.72 -9.12 9.87
C LEU A 68 11.14 -9.15 8.46
N GLY A 69 11.38 -8.08 7.69
CA GLY A 69 10.93 -7.98 6.29
C GLY A 69 9.41 -7.91 6.12
N ILE A 70 8.71 -7.53 7.18
CA ILE A 70 7.26 -7.34 7.21
C ILE A 70 6.83 -6.00 6.61
N ILE A 71 5.54 -5.90 6.36
CA ILE A 71 4.87 -4.64 6.05
C ILE A 71 4.69 -3.84 7.34
N THR A 72 4.82 -2.51 7.28
CA THR A 72 4.60 -1.68 8.48
C THR A 72 3.12 -1.42 8.71
N LYS A 73 2.75 -1.00 9.93
CA LYS A 73 1.35 -0.66 10.25
C LYS A 73 0.84 0.51 9.41
N GLU A 74 1.69 1.50 9.15
CA GLU A 74 1.38 2.67 8.34
C GLU A 74 1.14 2.27 6.88
N GLN A 75 1.94 1.35 6.34
CA GLN A 75 1.76 0.81 5.00
C GLN A 75 0.44 0.02 4.88
N ILE A 76 0.10 -0.76 5.91
CA ILE A 76 -1.21 -1.44 5.99
C ILE A 76 -2.33 -0.41 5.97
N GLN A 77 -2.27 0.63 6.81
CA GLN A 77 -3.29 1.68 6.87
C GLN A 77 -3.46 2.42 5.53
N LEU A 78 -2.35 2.74 4.85
CA LEU A 78 -2.40 3.39 3.54
C LEU A 78 -3.05 2.50 2.48
N LEU A 79 -2.62 1.25 2.36
CA LEU A 79 -3.25 0.28 1.45
C LEU A 79 -4.70 0.03 1.83
N ASN A 80 -4.99 0.04 3.12
CA ASN A 80 -6.34 -0.04 3.61
C ASN A 80 -7.16 1.14 3.04
N LYS A 81 -6.74 2.40 3.16
CA LYS A 81 -7.54 3.56 2.68
C LYS A 81 -8.06 3.46 1.25
N ILE A 82 -7.40 2.70 0.38
CA ILE A 82 -7.82 2.44 -1.01
C ILE A 82 -8.56 1.12 -1.24
N CYS A 83 -9.11 0.52 -0.17
CA CYS A 83 -9.79 -0.78 -0.18
C CYS A 83 -8.92 -1.91 -0.77
N PHE A 84 -7.62 -1.92 -0.44
CA PHE A 84 -6.73 -2.98 -0.89
C PHE A 84 -7.15 -4.36 -0.36
N GLU A 85 -7.22 -5.33 -1.26
CA GLU A 85 -7.63 -6.70 -0.96
C GLU A 85 -6.40 -7.59 -0.73
N TRP A 86 -6.22 -7.97 0.54
CA TRP A 86 -5.05 -8.72 1.03
C TRP A 86 -5.10 -10.21 0.67
N SER A 87 -6.29 -10.78 0.55
CA SER A 87 -6.52 -12.20 0.20
C SER A 87 -7.70 -12.31 -0.77
N VAL A 88 -7.60 -13.23 -1.72
CA VAL A 88 -8.70 -13.58 -2.63
C VAL A 88 -9.53 -14.75 -2.07
N VAL A 89 -9.06 -15.41 -1.00
CA VAL A 89 -9.59 -16.71 -0.54
C VAL A 89 -10.16 -16.66 0.88
N ASP A 90 -9.79 -15.68 1.71
CA ASP A 90 -10.29 -15.63 3.10
C ASP A 90 -10.90 -14.27 3.45
N SER A 91 -12.24 -14.34 3.51
CA SER A 91 -13.18 -13.68 4.41
C SER A 91 -13.23 -12.15 4.45
N ALA A 92 -14.30 -11.62 3.86
CA ALA A 92 -14.81 -10.28 4.12
C ALA A 92 -15.06 -9.98 5.62
N LEU A 93 -15.07 -10.98 6.51
CA LEU A 93 -15.25 -10.80 7.96
C LEU A 93 -13.98 -10.25 8.62
N ASP A 94 -12.80 -10.83 8.36
CA ASP A 94 -11.53 -10.35 8.95
C ASP A 94 -11.15 -8.96 8.41
N PHE A 95 -11.50 -8.69 7.15
CA PHE A 95 -11.37 -7.37 6.56
C PHE A 95 -12.30 -6.36 7.24
N TRP A 96 -13.55 -6.72 7.51
CA TRP A 96 -14.50 -5.84 8.17
C TRP A 96 -14.05 -5.46 9.57
N ASP A 97 -13.58 -6.42 10.36
CA ASP A 97 -13.17 -6.17 11.75
C ASP A 97 -11.97 -5.21 11.82
N ALA A 98 -10.95 -5.40 10.97
CA ALA A 98 -9.82 -4.49 10.91
C ALA A 98 -10.22 -3.05 10.49
N ARG A 99 -11.23 -2.93 9.61
CA ARG A 99 -11.77 -1.62 9.17
C ARG A 99 -12.63 -0.96 10.20
N TYR A 100 -13.42 -1.76 10.89
CA TYR A 100 -14.25 -1.32 11.98
C TYR A 100 -13.39 -0.80 13.12
N GLU A 101 -12.31 -1.49 13.51
CA GLU A 101 -11.37 -1.02 14.53
C GLU A 101 -10.66 0.29 14.12
N GLU A 102 -10.25 0.41 12.86
CA GLU A 102 -9.67 1.65 12.33
C GLU A 102 -10.68 2.81 12.38
N LEU A 103 -11.93 2.54 11.98
CA LEU A 103 -13.02 3.51 12.05
C LEU A 103 -13.37 3.91 13.49
N VAL A 104 -13.40 2.95 14.42
CA VAL A 104 -13.64 3.22 15.86
C VAL A 104 -12.55 4.12 16.41
N SER A 105 -11.28 3.88 16.05
CA SER A 105 -10.16 4.72 16.44
C SER A 105 -10.28 6.13 15.86
N TYR A 106 -10.67 6.25 14.59
CA TYR A 106 -10.91 7.54 13.93
C TYR A 106 -12.07 8.32 14.58
N VAL A 107 -13.20 7.65 14.88
CA VAL A 107 -14.33 8.27 15.59
C VAL A 107 -13.92 8.71 16.99
N LYS A 108 -13.06 7.96 17.67
CA LYS A 108 -12.53 8.35 18.99
C LYS A 108 -11.66 9.61 18.92
N GLU A 109 -10.91 9.79 17.85
CA GLU A 109 -10.01 10.94 17.66
C GLU A 109 -10.74 12.20 17.15
N PHE A 110 -11.68 12.04 16.22
CA PHE A 110 -12.34 13.16 15.52
C PHE A 110 -13.82 13.36 15.91
N GLY A 111 -14.39 12.49 16.75
CA GLY A 111 -15.77 12.58 17.23
C GLY A 111 -16.84 12.27 16.18
N HIS A 112 -16.46 11.88 14.95
CA HIS A 112 -17.41 11.59 13.88
C HIS A 112 -16.88 10.53 12.90
N SER A 113 -17.79 9.80 12.25
CA SER A 113 -17.47 8.81 11.21
C SER A 113 -17.43 9.38 9.79
N ARG A 114 -17.41 10.72 9.65
CA ARG A 114 -17.31 11.41 8.35
C ARG A 114 -15.89 11.32 7.80
N VAL A 115 -15.52 10.14 7.32
CA VAL A 115 -14.27 9.93 6.59
C VAL A 115 -14.37 10.70 5.27
N PRO A 116 -13.45 11.63 4.96
CA PRO A 116 -13.54 12.44 3.74
C PRO A 116 -13.47 11.56 2.49
N GLN A 117 -14.55 11.55 1.71
CA GLN A 117 -14.60 10.88 0.41
C GLN A 117 -13.94 11.82 -0.62
N LYS A 118 -12.68 11.59 -0.95
CA LYS A 118 -12.06 12.26 -2.11
C LYS A 118 -12.25 11.39 -3.36
N PHE A 119 -13.05 11.91 -4.29
CA PHE A 119 -13.20 11.45 -5.68
C PHE A 119 -11.88 11.60 -6.45
#